data_AF-A0A7J9GZW3-F1
#
_entry.id   AF-A0A7J9GZW3-F1
#
_cell.length_a   1.000
_cell.length_b   1.000
_cell.length_c   1.000
_cell.angle_alpha   90.00
_cell.angle_beta   90.00
_cell.angle_gamma   90.00
#
_symmetry.space_group_name_H-M   'P 1'
#
loop_
_entity.id
_entity.type
_entity.pdbx_description
1 polymer ?
#
loop_
_entity_poly.entity_id
_entity_poly.type
_entity_poly.pdbx_seq_one_letter_code
_entity_poly.pdbx_strand_id
1 'polypeptide(L)'
;AVVTIYNFQQYRHIQAPGWKLGWTWATKEVIWSMMGGETTEQGDCSRFKGNIPHCCNKHPTVVDLLPGTPYNQQIANCCKGGVLKSWAQDPATAASSFQLSVGQSGTTNKTVRVPVSFTLKAPGPGYTCGPAKIVKPSRFVTPDGRRETQAMMTWNVTCTYSQFLAQEAPSCCVSFSSFYNDTIVPCSKCACGCQNTSQPGSCVDYTPLVRCTSHMCPVRVHWHIKLNYKEYWRVKITITNFNYNMNYTQWNLVVQHPNFDNLTQSFSFNYKSITPYTAINDTAMLWGIKFYNDMLLEAGPLGNVQSELLFRKDKATFTFEEGWAFPKSIYFNGDNCVMPTPNVYPGLPNASSHQLTSALGLLVTLLAAMALLFGHA
;
A
#
# COMPACT_ATOMS: atom_id res chain seq x y z
N ALA A 1 13.26 -28.26 -11.22
CA ALA A 1 13.72 -26.95 -10.73
C ALA A 1 12.65 -26.37 -9.81
N VAL A 2 13.04 -25.65 -8.76
CA VAL A 2 12.12 -24.92 -7.88
C VAL A 2 12.39 -23.43 -8.05
N VAL A 3 11.33 -22.65 -8.24
CA VAL A 3 11.38 -21.19 -8.34
C VAL A 3 10.68 -20.61 -7.13
N THR A 4 11.31 -19.65 -6.46
CA THR A 4 10.72 -18.94 -5.34
C THR A 4 10.83 -17.44 -5.58
N ILE A 5 9.69 -16.76 -5.44
CA ILE A 5 9.55 -15.30 -5.54
C ILE A 5 9.39 -14.78 -4.11
N TYR A 6 10.26 -13.84 -3.73
CA TYR A 6 10.18 -13.15 -2.44
C TYR A 6 9.80 -11.69 -2.66
N ASN A 7 8.79 -11.22 -1.93
CA ASN A 7 8.47 -9.80 -1.83
C ASN A 7 9.19 -9.18 -0.62
N PHE A 8 10.35 -8.58 -0.86
CA PHE A 8 11.11 -7.87 0.17
C PHE A 8 10.65 -6.42 0.39
N GLN A 9 9.61 -5.96 -0.30
CA GLN A 9 9.05 -4.63 -0.08
C GLN A 9 8.44 -4.55 1.32
N GLN A 10 8.83 -3.54 2.10
CA GLN A 10 8.37 -3.42 3.49
C GLN A 10 6.86 -3.22 3.59
N TYR A 11 6.30 -2.35 2.75
CA TYR A 11 4.89 -1.94 2.81
C TYR A 11 4.16 -2.04 1.47
N ARG A 12 4.82 -2.43 0.37
CA ARG A 12 4.12 -2.72 -0.90
C ARG A 12 3.83 -4.21 -1.00
N HIS A 13 2.59 -4.55 -1.31
CA HIS A 13 2.16 -5.93 -1.54
C HIS A 13 1.72 -6.11 -2.99
N ILE A 14 1.72 -7.34 -3.47
CA ILE A 14 1.16 -7.72 -4.78
C ILE A 14 -0.27 -8.20 -4.52
N GLN A 15 -1.24 -7.41 -4.99
CA GLN A 15 -2.68 -7.70 -4.87
C GLN A 15 -3.14 -8.71 -5.92
N ALA A 16 -4.38 -9.18 -5.79
CA ALA A 16 -5.06 -9.92 -6.87
C ALA A 16 -5.16 -9.02 -8.13
N PRO A 17 -5.04 -9.56 -9.36
CA PRO A 17 -4.95 -10.98 -9.75
C PRO A 17 -3.56 -11.65 -9.56
N GLY A 18 -2.65 -11.02 -8.82
CA GLY A 18 -1.38 -11.60 -8.43
C GLY A 18 -0.24 -11.32 -9.42
N TRP A 19 0.92 -11.90 -9.12
CA TRP A 19 2.08 -11.81 -10.01
C TRP A 19 1.95 -12.74 -11.23
N LYS A 20 2.56 -12.33 -12.35
CA LYS A 20 2.87 -13.18 -13.51
C LYS A 20 4.36 -13.09 -13.79
N LEU A 21 5.05 -14.24 -13.77
CA LEU A 21 6.49 -14.32 -13.97
C LEU A 21 6.77 -14.89 -15.36
N GLY A 22 7.43 -14.12 -16.21
CA GLY A 22 7.90 -14.57 -17.52
C GLY A 22 9.41 -14.61 -17.61
N TRP A 23 9.94 -15.44 -18.51
CA TRP A 23 11.35 -15.47 -18.86
C TRP A 23 11.53 -16.02 -20.27
N THR A 24 12.76 -15.94 -20.80
CA THR A 24 13.14 -16.52 -22.07
C THR A 24 14.11 -17.67 -21.87
N TRP A 25 13.78 -18.84 -22.40
CA TRP A 25 14.70 -19.98 -22.44
C TRP A 25 15.94 -19.67 -23.29
N ALA A 26 17.11 -20.07 -22.80
CA ALA A 26 18.38 -19.80 -23.46
C ALA A 26 18.57 -20.65 -24.72
N THR A 27 18.00 -21.86 -24.73
CA THR A 27 18.13 -22.82 -25.84
C THR A 27 16.76 -23.32 -26.30
N LYS A 28 16.50 -24.62 -26.24
CA LYS A 28 15.27 -25.30 -26.68
C LYS A 28 14.57 -26.00 -25.52
N GLU A 29 14.75 -25.47 -24.31
CA GLU A 29 14.13 -26.01 -23.11
C GLU A 29 12.59 -25.98 -23.21
N VAL A 30 11.95 -26.98 -22.60
CA VAL A 30 10.49 -27.10 -22.51
C VAL A 30 10.09 -27.45 -21.09
N ILE A 31 8.84 -27.21 -20.72
CA ILE A 31 8.30 -27.55 -19.40
C ILE A 31 7.47 -28.83 -19.54
N TRP A 32 7.89 -29.90 -18.87
CA TRP A 32 7.18 -31.18 -18.87
C TRP A 32 6.01 -31.20 -17.88
N SER A 33 6.19 -30.63 -16.70
CA SER A 33 5.16 -30.59 -15.65
C SER A 33 5.43 -29.45 -14.68
N MET A 34 4.39 -29.03 -13.96
CA MET A 34 4.44 -27.98 -12.95
C MET A 34 3.59 -28.34 -11.71
N MET A 35 3.98 -27.80 -10.55
CA MET A 35 3.25 -27.88 -9.29
C MET A 35 3.34 -26.51 -8.58
N GLY A 36 2.25 -26.06 -7.97
CA GLY A 36 2.14 -24.75 -7.32
C GLY A 36 2.05 -23.55 -8.28
N GLY A 37 2.08 -23.78 -9.59
CA GLY A 37 1.95 -22.74 -10.61
C GLY A 37 1.62 -23.36 -11.96
N GLU A 38 1.18 -22.53 -12.89
CA GLU A 38 0.73 -22.96 -14.22
C GLU A 38 1.14 -21.94 -15.28
N THR A 39 1.49 -22.41 -16.48
CA THR A 39 1.75 -21.52 -17.61
C THR A 39 0.45 -20.99 -18.20
N THR A 40 0.41 -19.71 -18.56
CA THR A 40 -0.79 -19.11 -19.17
C THR A 40 -1.08 -19.65 -20.57
N GLU A 41 -0.06 -20.15 -21.26
CA GLU A 41 -0.15 -20.68 -22.62
C GLU A 41 0.76 -21.90 -22.78
N GLN A 42 0.28 -22.92 -23.48
CA GLN A 42 1.08 -24.10 -23.81
C GLN A 42 2.10 -23.81 -24.94
N GLY A 43 1.73 -22.96 -25.91
CA GLY A 43 2.53 -22.71 -27.11
C GLY A 43 2.52 -23.87 -28.12
N ASP A 44 3.33 -23.76 -29.19
CA ASP A 44 3.39 -24.79 -30.23
C ASP A 44 4.28 -25.98 -29.80
N CYS A 45 3.63 -27.07 -29.41
CA CYS A 45 4.26 -28.34 -29.07
C CYS A 45 4.23 -29.39 -30.21
N SER A 46 3.90 -29.01 -31.45
CA SER A 46 3.69 -29.93 -32.58
C SER A 46 4.87 -30.86 -32.92
N ARG A 47 6.08 -30.50 -32.48
CA ARG A 47 7.31 -31.31 -32.58
C ARG A 47 7.24 -32.59 -31.75
N PHE A 48 6.40 -32.65 -30.71
CA PHE A 48 6.25 -33.80 -29.83
C PHE A 48 5.03 -34.64 -30.28
N LYS A 49 5.28 -35.85 -30.78
CA LYS A 49 4.24 -36.75 -31.35
C LYS A 49 3.62 -37.75 -30.36
N GLY A 50 4.15 -37.82 -29.14
CA GLY A 50 3.68 -38.71 -28.07
C GLY A 50 3.31 -37.92 -26.83
N ASN A 51 4.14 -37.99 -25.79
CA ASN A 51 3.96 -37.15 -24.61
C ASN A 51 4.18 -35.68 -24.97
N ILE A 52 3.13 -34.88 -24.83
CA ILE A 52 3.15 -33.45 -25.09
C ILE A 52 3.59 -32.73 -23.80
N PRO A 53 4.62 -31.86 -23.84
CA PRO A 53 5.01 -31.06 -22.69
C PRO A 53 3.88 -30.12 -22.23
N HIS A 54 3.90 -29.77 -20.94
CA HIS A 54 3.00 -28.76 -20.37
C HIS A 54 3.15 -27.40 -21.07
N CYS A 55 4.37 -26.99 -21.44
CA CYS A 55 4.62 -25.78 -22.22
C CYS A 55 5.85 -25.92 -23.10
N CYS A 56 5.72 -25.54 -24.38
CA CYS A 56 6.80 -25.48 -25.37
C CYS A 56 7.15 -24.05 -25.81
N ASN A 57 6.50 -23.04 -25.22
CA ASN A 57 6.80 -21.65 -25.54
C ASN A 57 8.24 -21.31 -25.12
N LYS A 58 8.99 -20.62 -25.99
CA LYS A 58 10.32 -20.09 -25.67
C LYS A 58 10.27 -18.99 -24.60
N HIS A 59 9.13 -18.31 -24.49
CA HIS A 59 8.89 -17.19 -23.58
C HIS A 59 7.72 -17.51 -22.63
N PRO A 60 7.81 -18.55 -21.78
CA PRO A 60 6.70 -18.92 -20.92
C PRO A 60 6.36 -17.79 -19.95
N THR A 61 5.07 -17.63 -19.66
CA THR A 61 4.57 -16.82 -18.54
C THR A 61 3.86 -17.73 -17.57
N VAL A 62 4.25 -17.67 -16.30
CA VAL A 62 3.73 -18.49 -15.21
C VAL A 62 2.94 -17.63 -14.25
N VAL A 63 1.83 -18.20 -13.77
CA VAL A 63 1.01 -17.69 -12.68
C VAL A 63 0.98 -18.70 -11.54
N ASP A 64 0.74 -18.20 -10.33
CA ASP A 64 0.47 -19.03 -9.16
C ASP A 64 -0.92 -19.67 -9.28
N LEU A 65 -1.08 -20.84 -8.68
CA LEU A 65 -2.40 -21.47 -8.59
C LEU A 65 -3.27 -20.76 -7.54
N LEU A 66 -4.59 -20.92 -7.64
CA LEU A 66 -5.56 -20.29 -6.73
C LEU A 66 -5.62 -20.98 -5.35
N PRO A 67 -6.06 -20.27 -4.29
CA PRO A 67 -6.37 -20.91 -3.02
C PRO A 67 -7.38 -22.05 -3.19
N GLY A 68 -7.16 -23.18 -2.50
CA GLY A 68 -8.04 -24.36 -2.58
C GLY A 68 -7.60 -25.42 -3.61
N THR A 69 -6.48 -25.22 -4.31
CA THR A 69 -5.86 -26.26 -5.16
C THR A 69 -5.71 -27.60 -4.42
N PRO A 70 -5.93 -28.76 -5.07
CA PRO A 70 -5.71 -30.08 -4.46
C PRO A 70 -4.28 -30.29 -3.95
N TYR A 71 -4.10 -31.00 -2.83
CA TYR A 71 -2.80 -31.18 -2.16
C TYR A 71 -1.71 -31.79 -3.07
N ASN A 72 -2.09 -32.67 -4.00
CA ASN A 72 -1.16 -33.29 -4.97
C ASN A 72 -0.59 -32.31 -6.02
N GLN A 73 -1.12 -31.10 -6.10
CA GLN A 73 -0.64 -30.04 -7.00
C GLN A 73 0.03 -28.88 -6.23
N GLN A 74 0.14 -28.98 -4.90
CA GLN A 74 0.74 -27.97 -4.05
C GLN A 74 2.22 -28.23 -3.77
N ILE A 75 2.93 -27.14 -3.48
CA ILE A 75 4.27 -27.10 -2.89
C ILE A 75 4.27 -26.10 -1.70
N ALA A 76 5.32 -26.11 -0.89
CA ALA A 76 5.49 -25.10 0.15
C ALA A 76 5.39 -23.67 -0.44
N ASN A 77 4.70 -22.78 0.26
CA ASN A 77 4.50 -21.36 -0.08
C ASN A 77 3.63 -21.03 -1.32
N CYS A 78 3.03 -22.01 -2.00
CA CYS A 78 1.86 -21.80 -2.88
C CYS A 78 0.55 -22.08 -2.09
N CYS A 79 -0.68 -22.04 -2.62
CA CYS A 79 -1.21 -21.47 -3.85
C CYS A 79 -2.06 -20.26 -3.42
N LYS A 80 -1.61 -19.04 -3.70
CA LYS A 80 -2.22 -17.82 -3.17
C LYS A 80 -2.81 -16.95 -4.27
N GLY A 81 -2.97 -17.49 -5.48
CA GLY A 81 -3.41 -16.74 -6.65
C GLY A 81 -2.45 -15.58 -6.98
N GLY A 82 -1.17 -15.73 -6.62
CA GLY A 82 -0.12 -14.77 -6.91
C GLY A 82 -0.11 -13.56 -5.97
N VAL A 83 -0.93 -13.58 -4.92
CA VAL A 83 -0.93 -12.53 -3.90
C VAL A 83 0.27 -12.70 -2.97
N LEU A 84 1.05 -11.62 -2.82
CA LEU A 84 2.20 -11.57 -1.91
C LEU A 84 2.05 -10.38 -0.98
N LYS A 85 1.93 -10.64 0.32
CA LYS A 85 1.92 -9.56 1.33
C LYS A 85 3.26 -8.83 1.37
N SER A 86 3.25 -7.64 1.96
CA SER A 86 4.49 -6.91 2.21
C SER A 86 5.30 -7.60 3.31
N TRP A 87 6.62 -7.47 3.25
CA TRP A 87 7.52 -8.09 4.21
C TRP A 87 7.23 -7.65 5.64
N ALA A 88 6.90 -6.37 5.87
CA ALA A 88 6.60 -5.90 7.21
C ALA A 88 5.26 -6.44 7.73
N GLN A 89 4.25 -6.64 6.86
CA GLN A 89 2.93 -7.13 7.30
C GLN A 89 3.03 -8.58 7.75
N ASP A 90 3.68 -9.43 6.95
CA ASP A 90 3.73 -10.87 7.20
C ASP A 90 4.82 -11.54 6.35
N PRO A 91 6.03 -11.74 6.91
CA PRO A 91 7.13 -12.39 6.20
C PRO A 91 6.79 -13.80 5.72
N ALA A 92 5.92 -14.53 6.43
CA ALA A 92 5.59 -15.90 6.10
C ALA A 92 4.76 -16.01 4.81
N THR A 93 3.96 -14.98 4.49
CA THR A 93 3.15 -14.95 3.26
C THR A 93 3.73 -14.05 2.16
N ALA A 94 4.91 -13.47 2.39
CA ALA A 94 5.67 -12.67 1.43
C ALA A 94 6.48 -13.49 0.41
N ALA A 95 6.40 -14.84 0.44
CA ALA A 95 7.06 -15.71 -0.52
C ALA A 95 6.07 -16.58 -1.29
N SER A 96 6.29 -16.83 -2.58
CA SER A 96 5.53 -17.80 -3.39
C SER A 96 6.49 -18.71 -4.12
N SER A 97 6.16 -20.00 -4.22
CA SER A 97 7.02 -20.97 -4.90
C SER A 97 6.24 -21.86 -5.84
N PHE A 98 6.89 -22.29 -6.91
CA PHE A 98 6.39 -23.33 -7.79
C PHE A 98 7.54 -24.23 -8.23
N GLN A 99 7.23 -25.48 -8.54
CA GLN A 99 8.18 -26.45 -9.05
C GLN A 99 7.84 -26.77 -10.50
N LEU A 100 8.87 -26.94 -11.32
CA LEU A 100 8.71 -27.33 -12.71
C LEU A 100 9.77 -28.36 -13.14
N SER A 101 9.37 -29.27 -14.02
CA SER A 101 10.26 -30.24 -14.67
C SER A 101 10.69 -29.69 -16.02
N VAL A 102 11.99 -29.44 -16.19
CA VAL A 102 12.53 -28.89 -17.45
C VAL A 102 13.04 -30.02 -18.32
N GLY A 103 12.62 -30.03 -19.58
CA GLY A 103 13.14 -30.91 -20.62
C GLY A 103 14.13 -30.19 -21.53
N GLN A 104 14.96 -30.97 -22.24
CA GLN A 104 15.97 -30.46 -23.19
C GLN A 104 16.96 -29.45 -22.57
N SER A 105 17.13 -29.48 -21.25
CA SER A 105 18.14 -28.69 -20.54
C SER A 105 19.46 -29.45 -20.41
N GLY A 106 20.55 -28.73 -20.16
CA GLY A 106 21.82 -29.35 -19.76
C GLY A 106 21.68 -30.23 -18.50
N THR A 107 22.55 -31.23 -18.38
CA THR A 107 22.56 -32.21 -17.28
C THR A 107 23.68 -31.96 -16.26
N THR A 108 24.51 -30.95 -16.50
CA THR A 108 25.65 -30.59 -15.65
C THR A 108 25.69 -29.08 -15.42
N ASN A 109 26.37 -28.64 -14.36
CA ASN A 109 26.58 -27.21 -14.07
C ASN A 109 27.26 -26.42 -15.20
N LYS A 110 27.95 -27.09 -16.14
CA LYS A 110 28.56 -26.47 -17.33
C LYS A 110 27.63 -26.39 -18.54
N THR A 111 26.66 -27.31 -18.63
CA THR A 111 25.76 -27.43 -19.79
C THR A 111 24.44 -26.72 -19.56
N VAL A 112 23.98 -26.58 -18.31
CA VAL A 112 22.79 -25.79 -17.96
C VAL A 112 23.04 -24.33 -18.32
N ARG A 113 22.10 -23.74 -19.07
CA ARG A 113 22.12 -22.33 -19.44
C ARG A 113 21.07 -21.58 -18.63
N VAL A 114 21.48 -20.43 -18.10
CA VAL A 114 20.58 -19.58 -17.31
C VAL A 114 19.59 -18.90 -18.26
N PRO A 115 18.28 -18.90 -17.94
CA PRO A 115 17.30 -18.16 -18.73
C PRO A 115 17.63 -16.66 -18.74
N VAL A 116 17.11 -15.97 -19.74
CA VAL A 116 17.35 -14.52 -19.94
C VAL A 116 16.03 -13.77 -19.96
N SER A 117 16.09 -12.44 -19.85
CA SER A 117 14.93 -11.56 -20.06
C SER A 117 13.74 -11.87 -19.15
N PHE A 118 13.98 -11.90 -17.84
CA PHE A 118 12.93 -12.09 -16.85
C PHE A 118 11.98 -10.88 -16.83
N THR A 119 10.68 -11.15 -16.71
CA THR A 119 9.64 -10.14 -16.58
C THR A 119 8.76 -10.48 -15.38
N LEU A 120 8.52 -9.52 -14.50
CA LEU A 120 7.57 -9.65 -13.40
C LEU A 120 6.44 -8.66 -13.65
N LYS A 121 5.25 -9.16 -13.93
CA LYS A 121 4.04 -8.35 -14.01
C LYS A 121 3.27 -8.52 -12.72
N ALA A 122 2.79 -7.42 -12.16
CA ALA A 122 1.86 -7.38 -11.04
C ALA A 122 0.62 -6.60 -11.51
N PRO A 123 -0.44 -6.45 -10.68
CA PRO A 123 -1.49 -5.50 -10.99
C PRO A 123 -0.89 -4.09 -11.09
N GLY A 124 -1.01 -3.48 -12.28
CA GLY A 124 -0.36 -2.22 -12.62
C GLY A 124 1.06 -2.38 -13.19
N PRO A 125 1.56 -1.38 -13.93
CA PRO A 125 2.95 -1.35 -14.38
C PRO A 125 3.89 -1.03 -13.19
N GLY A 126 5.21 -1.11 -13.41
CA GLY A 126 6.19 -0.57 -12.45
C GLY A 126 7.35 -1.49 -12.10
N TYR A 127 7.22 -2.80 -12.26
CA TYR A 127 8.30 -3.74 -11.97
C TYR A 127 9.23 -3.92 -13.18
N THR A 128 10.52 -3.75 -12.95
CA THR A 128 11.59 -4.05 -13.91
C THR A 128 12.56 -5.05 -13.29
N CYS A 129 12.92 -6.09 -14.04
CA CYS A 129 13.83 -7.13 -13.56
C CYS A 129 15.22 -6.97 -14.17
N GLY A 130 16.24 -7.12 -13.33
CA GLY A 130 17.63 -7.17 -13.77
C GLY A 130 18.02 -8.52 -14.39
N PRO A 131 19.26 -8.66 -14.87
CA PRO A 131 19.78 -9.93 -15.36
C PRO A 131 19.93 -10.95 -14.22
N ALA A 132 19.83 -12.24 -14.56
CA ALA A 132 20.04 -13.32 -13.60
C ALA A 132 21.51 -13.40 -13.16
N LYS A 133 21.73 -13.43 -11.84
CA LYS A 133 23.06 -13.55 -11.23
C LYS A 133 23.21 -14.94 -10.62
N ILE A 134 24.26 -15.65 -11.04
CA ILE A 134 24.54 -17.00 -10.53
C ILE A 134 24.99 -16.89 -9.07
N VAL A 135 24.43 -17.75 -8.22
CA VAL A 135 24.74 -17.80 -6.78
C VAL A 135 25.08 -19.23 -6.35
N LYS A 136 25.45 -19.40 -5.07
CA LYS A 136 25.72 -20.71 -4.50
C LYS A 136 24.52 -21.65 -4.72
N PRO A 137 24.74 -22.90 -5.19
CA PRO A 137 23.63 -23.81 -5.44
C PRO A 137 22.82 -24.09 -4.18
N SER A 138 21.50 -23.96 -4.30
CA SER A 138 20.53 -24.24 -3.23
C SER A 138 20.57 -25.71 -2.83
N ARG A 139 20.33 -25.97 -1.55
CA ARG A 139 20.14 -27.31 -0.99
C ARG A 139 18.69 -27.46 -0.56
N PHE A 140 18.09 -28.60 -0.89
CA PHE A 140 16.74 -28.98 -0.51
C PHE A 140 16.83 -30.15 0.44
N VAL A 141 16.46 -29.93 1.69
CA VAL A 141 16.34 -30.96 2.71
C VAL A 141 14.94 -31.55 2.61
N THR A 142 14.88 -32.88 2.63
CA THR A 142 13.61 -33.61 2.68
C THR A 142 12.85 -33.32 3.99
N PRO A 143 11.50 -33.37 3.99
CA PRO A 143 10.72 -33.05 5.20
C PRO A 143 11.04 -33.92 6.42
N ASP A 144 11.52 -35.15 6.22
CA ASP A 144 11.97 -36.06 7.26
C ASP A 144 13.41 -35.79 7.75
N GLY A 145 14.10 -34.82 7.12
CA GLY A 145 15.46 -34.40 7.47
C GLY A 145 16.57 -35.36 7.04
N ARG A 146 16.24 -36.48 6.38
CA ARG A 146 17.20 -37.58 6.16
C ARG A 146 18.02 -37.46 4.89
N ARG A 147 17.50 -36.75 3.89
CA ARG A 147 18.14 -36.59 2.57
C ARG A 147 18.25 -35.13 2.20
N GLU A 148 19.45 -34.72 1.83
CA GLU A 148 19.69 -33.45 1.14
C GLU A 148 19.88 -33.69 -0.36
N THR A 149 19.30 -32.82 -1.17
CA THR A 149 19.57 -32.74 -2.60
C THR A 149 20.08 -31.34 -2.94
N GLN A 150 20.99 -31.23 -3.90
CA GLN A 150 21.59 -29.96 -4.28
C GLN A 150 21.19 -29.61 -5.72
N ALA A 151 20.85 -28.34 -5.95
CA ALA A 151 20.64 -27.82 -7.29
C ALA A 151 21.94 -27.91 -8.12
N MET A 152 21.84 -28.19 -9.41
CA MET A 152 23.01 -28.11 -10.30
C MET A 152 23.53 -26.67 -10.41
N MET A 153 22.61 -25.71 -10.37
CA MET A 153 22.87 -24.29 -10.51
C MET A 153 21.72 -23.51 -9.87
N THR A 154 22.03 -22.36 -9.28
CA THR A 154 21.04 -21.43 -8.74
C THR A 154 21.39 -20.03 -9.20
N TRP A 155 20.38 -19.24 -9.52
CA TRP A 155 20.53 -17.84 -9.86
C TRP A 155 19.45 -17.01 -9.17
N ASN A 156 19.80 -15.76 -8.88
CA ASN A 156 18.89 -14.76 -8.33
C ASN A 156 18.57 -13.72 -9.40
N VAL A 157 17.31 -13.32 -9.44
CA VAL A 157 16.83 -12.19 -10.25
C VAL A 157 16.25 -11.17 -9.28
N THR A 158 16.70 -9.93 -9.39
CA THR A 158 16.15 -8.83 -8.60
C THR A 158 15.21 -8.03 -9.48
N CYS A 159 13.95 -7.93 -9.07
CA CYS A 159 12.98 -7.04 -9.70
C CYS A 159 12.70 -5.84 -8.79
N THR A 160 12.79 -4.63 -9.34
CA THR A 160 12.62 -3.36 -8.64
C THR A 160 11.35 -2.68 -9.10
N TYR A 161 10.63 -2.07 -8.16
CA TYR A 161 9.45 -1.27 -8.47
C TYR A 161 9.86 0.19 -8.67
N SER A 162 9.43 0.80 -9.77
CA SER A 162 9.59 2.23 -10.05
C SER A 162 8.23 2.91 -10.01
N GLN A 163 8.06 3.86 -9.09
CA GLN A 163 6.82 4.66 -8.98
C GLN A 163 6.55 5.45 -10.26
N PHE A 164 7.60 5.99 -10.89
CA PHE A 164 7.49 6.76 -12.13
C PHE A 164 6.97 5.94 -13.32
N LEU A 165 7.37 4.66 -13.41
CA LEU A 165 6.87 3.77 -14.46
C LEU A 165 5.48 3.21 -14.14
N ALA A 166 5.12 3.17 -12.86
CA ALA A 166 3.88 2.54 -12.42
C ALA A 166 2.65 3.44 -12.56
N GLN A 167 2.83 4.74 -12.39
CA GLN A 167 1.71 5.68 -12.30
C GLN A 167 2.07 7.01 -12.98
N GLU A 168 1.30 7.35 -14.01
CA GLU A 168 1.32 8.68 -14.62
C GLU A 168 0.65 9.72 -13.72
N ALA A 169 -0.34 9.29 -12.92
CA ALA A 169 -1.06 10.13 -11.96
C ALA A 169 -1.11 9.46 -10.57
N PRO A 170 -1.12 10.24 -9.48
CA PRO A 170 -1.26 9.70 -8.12
C PRO A 170 -2.53 8.86 -7.94
N SER A 171 -2.49 7.85 -7.08
CA SER A 171 -3.64 6.97 -6.79
C SER A 171 -4.46 7.39 -5.55
N CYS A 172 -3.95 8.34 -4.76
CA CYS A 172 -4.60 8.79 -3.54
C CYS A 172 -4.32 10.24 -3.18
N CYS A 173 -5.22 10.83 -2.39
CA CYS A 173 -5.06 12.16 -1.81
C CYS A 173 -5.40 12.18 -0.32
N VAL A 174 -4.95 13.22 0.37
CA VAL A 174 -5.17 13.42 1.80
C VAL A 174 -6.05 14.64 2.06
N SER A 175 -6.89 14.54 3.08
CA SER A 175 -7.70 15.66 3.59
C SER A 175 -7.59 15.75 5.11
N PHE A 176 -7.71 16.95 5.65
CA PHE A 176 -7.49 17.24 7.06
C PHE A 176 -8.67 17.93 7.72
N SER A 177 -8.87 17.63 9.00
CA SER A 177 -9.80 18.36 9.86
C SER A 177 -9.33 18.27 11.31
N SER A 178 -9.84 19.16 12.15
CA SER A 178 -9.58 19.14 13.60
C SER A 178 -10.83 19.53 14.37
N PHE A 179 -10.88 19.17 15.65
CA PHE A 179 -11.98 19.54 16.54
C PHE A 179 -12.02 21.05 16.88
N TYR A 180 -10.93 21.77 16.64
CA TYR A 180 -10.77 23.20 16.97
C TYR A 180 -10.93 24.13 15.76
N ASN A 181 -11.19 23.58 14.57
CA ASN A 181 -11.36 24.35 13.35
C ASN A 181 -12.49 23.74 12.52
N ASP A 182 -13.54 24.53 12.28
CA ASP A 182 -14.74 24.08 11.56
C ASP A 182 -14.50 23.87 10.06
N THR A 183 -13.37 24.36 9.53
CA THR A 183 -13.02 24.21 8.13
C THR A 183 -12.30 22.88 7.88
N ILE A 184 -12.86 22.07 6.99
CA ILE A 184 -12.21 20.87 6.48
C ILE A 184 -11.31 21.26 5.31
N VAL A 185 -10.05 20.87 5.38
CA VAL A 185 -9.10 21.00 4.26
C VAL A 185 -9.32 19.83 3.32
N PRO A 186 -9.92 20.04 2.14
CA PRO A 186 -10.19 18.96 1.21
C PRO A 186 -8.89 18.51 0.53
N CYS A 187 -8.96 17.40 -0.19
CA CYS A 187 -7.93 17.09 -1.17
C CYS A 187 -7.79 18.22 -2.18
N SER A 188 -6.56 18.49 -2.62
CA SER A 188 -6.27 19.43 -3.71
C SER A 188 -7.11 19.11 -4.94
N LYS A 189 -7.64 20.16 -5.58
CA LYS A 189 -8.41 20.00 -6.83
C LYS A 189 -7.51 19.32 -7.87
N CYS A 190 -8.06 18.34 -8.59
CA CYS A 190 -7.35 17.56 -9.60
C CYS A 190 -6.07 16.87 -9.12
N ALA A 191 -5.98 16.51 -7.84
CA ALA A 191 -4.81 15.84 -7.26
C ALA A 191 -4.39 14.56 -8.02
N CYS A 192 -5.36 13.81 -8.57
CA CYS A 192 -5.08 12.60 -9.35
C CYS A 192 -5.33 12.78 -10.85
N GLY A 193 -5.24 14.02 -11.34
CA GLY A 193 -5.41 14.38 -12.74
C GLY A 193 -6.87 14.69 -13.11
N CYS A 194 -7.06 15.79 -13.82
CA CYS A 194 -8.31 16.12 -14.51
C CYS A 194 -7.99 16.29 -16.01
N GLN A 195 -8.86 15.79 -16.88
CA GLN A 195 -8.87 16.17 -18.29
C GLN A 195 -9.57 17.53 -18.46
N ASN A 196 -9.04 18.33 -19.38
CA ASN A 196 -9.63 19.62 -19.80
C ASN A 196 -10.84 19.40 -20.73
N THR A 197 -11.82 18.59 -20.34
CA THR A 197 -13.06 18.46 -21.12
C THR A 197 -14.05 19.53 -20.68
N SER A 198 -14.41 20.43 -21.61
CA SER A 198 -15.29 21.59 -21.40
C SER A 198 -16.76 21.25 -21.13
N GLN A 199 -17.07 20.01 -20.73
CA GLN A 199 -18.44 19.55 -20.48
C GLN A 199 -18.68 19.22 -19.00
N PRO A 200 -19.62 19.92 -18.34
CA PRO A 200 -20.01 19.59 -16.97
C PRO A 200 -20.70 18.21 -16.96
N GLY A 201 -20.03 17.20 -16.38
CA GLY A 201 -20.54 15.81 -16.27
C GLY A 201 -19.66 14.71 -16.87
N SER A 202 -18.57 15.06 -17.57
CA SER A 202 -17.67 14.14 -18.32
C SER A 202 -16.75 13.24 -17.46
N CYS A 203 -16.99 13.11 -16.17
CA CYS A 203 -16.14 12.31 -15.27
C CYS A 203 -16.32 10.78 -15.41
N VAL A 204 -17.15 10.34 -16.35
CA VAL A 204 -17.53 8.93 -16.57
C VAL A 204 -16.49 8.17 -17.42
N ASP A 205 -15.68 8.87 -18.22
CA ASP A 205 -14.69 8.27 -19.14
C ASP A 205 -13.26 8.18 -18.57
N TYR A 206 -13.12 8.16 -17.24
CA TYR A 206 -11.81 7.97 -16.60
C TYR A 206 -11.50 6.48 -16.42
N THR A 207 -10.28 6.07 -16.78
CA THR A 207 -9.71 4.79 -16.36
C THR A 207 -8.64 5.05 -15.28
N PRO A 208 -8.80 4.54 -14.05
CA PRO A 208 -9.90 3.70 -13.56
C PRO A 208 -11.23 4.47 -13.37
N LEU A 209 -12.35 3.76 -13.46
CA LEU A 209 -13.70 4.31 -13.28
C LEU A 209 -13.87 4.74 -11.81
N VAL A 210 -13.84 6.05 -11.57
CA VAL A 210 -13.91 6.64 -10.23
C VAL A 210 -15.14 7.53 -10.06
N ARG A 211 -15.66 7.59 -8.83
CA ARG A 211 -16.69 8.54 -8.45
C ARG A 211 -16.17 9.96 -8.64
N CYS A 212 -16.97 10.76 -9.35
CA CYS A 212 -16.65 12.13 -9.67
C CYS A 212 -16.54 12.98 -8.40
N THR A 213 -15.35 13.50 -8.16
CA THR A 213 -15.06 14.47 -7.10
C THR A 213 -14.16 15.56 -7.66
N SER A 214 -13.98 16.65 -6.93
CA SER A 214 -13.05 17.72 -7.34
C SER A 214 -11.59 17.27 -7.40
N HIS A 215 -11.21 16.17 -6.76
CA HIS A 215 -9.83 15.68 -6.67
C HIS A 215 -9.54 14.51 -7.63
N MET A 216 -10.57 13.82 -8.13
CA MET A 216 -10.50 12.69 -9.08
C MET A 216 -9.62 11.50 -8.62
N CYS A 217 -9.38 11.37 -7.30
CA CYS A 217 -8.55 10.29 -6.76
C CYS A 217 -9.35 9.03 -6.45
N PRO A 218 -8.84 7.84 -6.84
CA PRO A 218 -9.43 6.56 -6.45
C PRO A 218 -9.55 6.36 -4.94
N VAL A 219 -8.60 6.87 -4.16
CA VAL A 219 -8.61 6.75 -2.70
C VAL A 219 -8.42 8.11 -2.03
N ARG A 220 -9.16 8.34 -0.94
CA ARG A 220 -8.96 9.46 -0.03
C ARG A 220 -8.64 8.96 1.35
N VAL A 221 -7.57 9.48 1.94
CA VAL A 221 -7.27 9.31 3.36
C VAL A 221 -7.66 10.61 4.07
N HIS A 222 -8.57 10.53 5.02
CA HIS A 222 -8.97 11.65 5.86
C HIS A 222 -8.38 11.48 7.26
N TRP A 223 -7.63 12.49 7.69
CA TRP A 223 -7.00 12.54 9.00
C TRP A 223 -7.65 13.63 9.84
N HIS A 224 -8.33 13.22 10.91
CA HIS A 224 -9.10 14.09 11.78
C HIS A 224 -8.53 14.09 13.19
N ILE A 225 -8.14 15.26 13.69
CA ILE A 225 -7.78 15.42 15.11
C ILE A 225 -9.07 15.48 15.91
N LYS A 226 -9.39 14.39 16.61
CA LYS A 226 -10.68 14.20 17.26
C LYS A 226 -10.75 14.88 18.63
N LEU A 227 -9.77 14.64 19.49
CA LEU A 227 -9.78 15.11 20.88
C LEU A 227 -8.36 15.34 21.39
N ASN A 228 -8.26 16.27 22.35
CA ASN A 228 -7.02 16.61 23.02
C ASN A 228 -7.22 16.59 24.55
N TYR A 229 -6.66 15.59 25.23
CA TYR A 229 -6.70 15.44 26.69
C TYR A 229 -5.42 16.02 27.33
N LYS A 230 -5.30 15.97 28.67
CA LYS A 230 -4.09 16.45 29.36
C LYS A 230 -2.82 15.73 28.90
N GLU A 231 -2.85 14.39 28.87
CA GLU A 231 -1.68 13.56 28.57
C GLU A 231 -1.73 12.86 27.21
N TYR A 232 -2.89 12.84 26.58
CA TYR A 232 -3.12 12.09 25.33
C TYR A 232 -3.82 12.95 24.30
N TRP A 233 -3.70 12.57 23.04
CA TRP A 233 -4.51 13.11 21.96
C TRP A 233 -4.94 11.98 21.04
N ARG A 234 -6.08 12.19 20.39
CA ARG A 234 -6.76 11.16 19.62
C ARG A 234 -6.97 11.62 18.19
N VAL A 235 -6.57 10.77 17.26
CA VAL A 235 -6.76 10.95 15.83
C VAL A 235 -7.76 9.93 15.34
N LYS A 236 -8.61 10.32 14.40
CA LYS A 236 -9.44 9.42 13.61
C LYS A 236 -8.95 9.42 12.17
N ILE A 237 -8.71 8.22 11.64
CA ILE A 237 -8.34 7.99 10.25
C ILE A 237 -9.57 7.40 9.54
N THR A 238 -9.90 7.92 8.37
CA THR A 238 -10.92 7.36 7.49
C THR A 238 -10.33 7.18 6.10
N ILE A 239 -10.28 5.95 5.61
CA ILE A 239 -9.87 5.65 4.23
C ILE A 239 -11.15 5.43 3.44
N THR A 240 -11.32 6.13 2.33
CA THR A 240 -12.50 6.01 1.45
C THR A 240 -12.05 5.61 0.04
N ASN A 241 -12.69 4.59 -0.50
CA ASN A 241 -12.55 4.16 -1.88
C ASN A 241 -13.61 4.82 -2.75
N PHE A 242 -13.16 5.45 -3.83
CA PHE A 242 -13.96 6.07 -4.87
C PHE A 242 -13.89 5.30 -6.19
N ASN A 243 -13.13 4.20 -6.26
CA ASN A 243 -13.06 3.35 -7.45
C ASN A 243 -14.27 2.41 -7.51
N TYR A 244 -14.97 2.38 -8.65
CA TYR A 244 -16.13 1.50 -8.88
C TYR A 244 -15.75 0.09 -9.33
N ASN A 245 -14.52 -0.10 -9.83
CA ASN A 245 -14.10 -1.36 -10.44
C ASN A 245 -13.04 -2.10 -9.60
N MET A 246 -12.72 -1.58 -8.41
CA MET A 246 -11.60 -2.09 -7.63
C MET A 246 -11.91 -2.16 -6.14
N ASN A 247 -11.74 -3.37 -5.60
CA ASN A 247 -11.67 -3.63 -4.17
C ASN A 247 -10.20 -3.71 -3.74
N TYR A 248 -9.86 -3.08 -2.62
CA TYR A 248 -8.53 -3.19 -2.02
C TYR A 248 -8.53 -4.24 -0.91
N THR A 249 -8.04 -5.43 -1.23
CA THR A 249 -7.82 -6.51 -0.26
C THR A 249 -6.46 -6.36 0.40
N GLN A 250 -6.37 -6.63 1.71
CA GLN A 250 -5.12 -6.54 2.49
C GLN A 250 -4.46 -5.15 2.39
N TRP A 251 -5.30 -4.12 2.24
CA TRP A 251 -4.85 -2.75 2.15
C TRP A 251 -3.95 -2.38 3.33
N ASN A 252 -3.00 -1.49 3.07
CA ASN A 252 -2.17 -0.93 4.13
C ASN A 252 -2.01 0.58 3.94
N LEU A 253 -1.76 1.24 5.06
CA LEU A 253 -1.54 2.66 5.16
C LEU A 253 -0.23 2.88 5.91
N VAL A 254 0.72 3.55 5.29
CA VAL A 254 1.94 3.99 5.95
C VAL A 254 1.80 5.47 6.24
N VAL A 255 2.08 5.87 7.46
CA VAL A 255 1.99 7.26 7.90
C VAL A 255 3.31 7.64 8.56
N GLN A 256 3.87 8.76 8.13
CA GLN A 256 5.04 9.36 8.75
C GLN A 256 4.60 10.55 9.62
N HIS A 257 4.86 10.47 10.91
CA HIS A 257 4.59 11.53 11.87
C HIS A 257 5.52 11.37 13.08
N PRO A 258 6.15 12.45 13.58
CA PRO A 258 7.16 12.38 14.64
C PRO A 258 6.65 11.70 15.93
N ASN A 259 5.36 11.81 16.23
CA ASN A 259 4.78 11.24 17.45
C ASN A 259 4.39 9.74 17.37
N PHE A 260 4.72 9.02 16.28
CA PHE A 260 4.48 7.57 16.23
C PHE A 260 5.32 6.77 17.23
N ASP A 261 6.45 7.33 17.68
CA ASP A 261 7.25 6.81 18.80
C ASP A 261 6.43 6.69 20.09
N ASN A 262 5.40 7.52 20.25
CA ASN A 262 4.53 7.59 21.42
C ASN A 262 3.10 7.05 21.16
N LEU A 263 2.92 6.21 20.14
CA LEU A 263 1.63 5.57 19.90
C LEU A 263 1.28 4.63 21.06
N THR A 264 0.20 4.92 21.77
CA THR A 264 -0.27 4.12 22.91
C THR A 264 -1.20 3.00 22.46
N GLN A 265 -2.12 3.31 21.54
CA GLN A 265 -3.11 2.35 21.08
C GLN A 265 -3.56 2.65 19.66
N SER A 266 -3.71 1.60 18.86
CA SER A 266 -4.46 1.62 17.59
C SER A 266 -5.78 0.88 17.78
N PHE A 267 -6.88 1.49 17.34
CA PHE A 267 -8.22 0.91 17.43
C PHE A 267 -8.63 0.37 16.06
N SER A 268 -9.15 -0.86 15.99
CA SER A 268 -9.70 -1.45 14.76
C SER A 268 -8.71 -1.67 13.60
N PHE A 269 -7.45 -1.26 13.68
CA PHE A 269 -6.39 -1.57 12.72
C PHE A 269 -5.25 -2.29 13.42
N ASN A 270 -4.55 -3.15 12.68
CA ASN A 270 -3.24 -3.66 13.09
C ASN A 270 -2.19 -2.56 12.93
N TYR A 271 -1.13 -2.61 13.73
CA TYR A 271 -0.06 -1.62 13.74
C TYR A 271 1.32 -2.30 13.78
N LYS A 272 2.27 -1.73 13.04
CA LYS A 272 3.68 -2.03 13.15
C LYS A 272 4.50 -0.79 12.82
N SER A 273 5.44 -0.45 13.70
CA SER A 273 6.45 0.57 13.38
C SER A 273 7.36 0.05 12.28
N ILE A 274 7.68 0.91 11.32
CA ILE A 274 8.68 0.64 10.28
C ILE A 274 9.81 1.63 10.51
N THR A 275 11.03 1.12 10.63
CA THR A 275 12.24 1.92 10.81
C THR A 275 13.05 1.87 9.52
N PRO A 276 12.72 2.71 8.51
CA PRO A 276 13.47 2.72 7.25
C PRO A 276 14.93 3.14 7.48
N TYR A 277 15.17 3.94 8.52
CA TYR A 277 16.49 4.30 9.04
C TYR A 277 16.60 3.78 10.47
N THR A 278 17.72 3.20 10.83
CA THR A 278 17.94 2.49 12.12
C THR A 278 17.81 3.36 13.37
N ALA A 279 17.56 4.66 13.23
CA ALA A 279 17.55 5.63 14.33
C ALA A 279 16.21 6.39 14.53
N ILE A 280 15.23 6.28 13.61
CA ILE A 280 14.00 7.09 13.67
C ILE A 280 12.78 6.17 13.51
N ASN A 281 11.88 6.21 14.49
CA ASN A 281 10.68 5.37 14.56
C ASN A 281 9.39 6.15 14.17
N ASP A 282 9.56 7.26 13.44
CA ASP A 282 8.50 8.20 13.07
C ASP A 282 7.50 7.67 12.03
N THR A 283 7.68 6.43 11.58
CA THR A 283 6.92 5.83 10.49
C THR A 283 6.17 4.60 10.98
N ALA A 284 4.88 4.59 10.73
CA ALA A 284 3.97 3.54 11.15
C ALA A 284 3.27 2.92 9.94
N MET A 285 3.12 1.61 9.95
CA MET A 285 2.26 0.90 9.03
C MET A 285 1.02 0.37 9.76
N LEU A 286 -0.13 0.65 9.17
CA LEU A 286 -1.45 0.25 9.63
C LEU A 286 -2.10 -0.61 8.54
N TRP A 287 -2.86 -1.64 8.94
CA TRP A 287 -3.62 -2.46 7.99
C TRP A 287 -4.85 -3.07 8.64
N GLY A 288 -5.78 -3.54 7.82
CA GLY A 288 -7.02 -4.14 8.30
C GLY A 288 -6.81 -5.43 9.10
N ILE A 289 -7.74 -5.71 10.00
CA ILE A 289 -7.86 -6.95 10.75
C ILE A 289 -8.60 -7.96 9.88
N LYS A 290 -8.03 -9.16 9.77
CA LYS A 290 -8.57 -10.25 8.95
C LYS A 290 -10.01 -10.57 9.34
N PHE A 291 -10.90 -10.69 8.36
CA PHE A 291 -12.32 -10.97 8.56
C PHE A 291 -13.12 -9.86 9.27
N TYR A 292 -12.55 -8.65 9.39
CA TYR A 292 -13.23 -7.50 9.97
C TYR A 292 -13.23 -6.31 9.02
N ASN A 293 -12.05 -5.80 8.69
CA ASN A 293 -11.88 -4.65 7.80
C ASN A 293 -10.62 -4.77 6.92
N ASP A 294 -10.19 -6.00 6.62
CA ASP A 294 -9.11 -6.32 5.69
C ASP A 294 -9.48 -6.15 4.22
N MET A 295 -10.75 -5.81 3.93
CA MET A 295 -11.22 -5.44 2.61
C MET A 295 -11.79 -4.03 2.64
N LEU A 296 -11.30 -3.18 1.74
CA LEU A 296 -11.89 -1.88 1.43
C LEU A 296 -12.62 -2.04 0.09
N LEU A 297 -13.95 -2.13 0.16
CA LEU A 297 -14.80 -2.35 -0.99
C LEU A 297 -14.82 -1.12 -1.91
N GLU A 298 -15.34 -1.32 -3.12
CA GLU A 298 -15.59 -0.30 -4.13
C GLU A 298 -16.44 0.86 -3.62
N ALA A 299 -16.54 1.90 -4.45
CA ALA A 299 -17.27 3.11 -4.13
C ALA A 299 -18.74 2.83 -3.75
N GLY A 300 -19.09 3.16 -2.50
CA GLY A 300 -20.43 2.92 -1.97
C GLY A 300 -20.50 3.11 -0.45
N PRO A 301 -21.61 2.71 0.21
CA PRO A 301 -21.77 2.82 1.66
C PRO A 301 -20.70 2.05 2.45
N LEU A 302 -20.21 0.94 1.90
CA LEU A 302 -19.16 0.10 2.50
C LEU A 302 -17.76 0.40 1.94
N GLY A 303 -17.63 1.42 1.09
CA GLY A 303 -16.36 1.85 0.49
C GLY A 303 -15.51 2.69 1.45
N ASN A 304 -15.60 2.47 2.76
CA ASN A 304 -14.73 3.14 3.71
C ASN A 304 -14.36 2.25 4.90
N VAL A 305 -13.19 2.53 5.47
CA VAL A 305 -12.73 1.94 6.73
C VAL A 305 -12.26 3.05 7.66
N GLN A 306 -12.51 2.87 8.96
CA GLN A 306 -12.19 3.88 9.97
C GLN A 306 -11.44 3.26 11.13
N SER A 307 -10.56 4.05 11.72
CA SER A 307 -9.78 3.70 12.90
C SER A 307 -9.50 4.94 13.72
N GLU A 308 -9.17 4.71 14.98
CA GLU A 308 -8.67 5.76 15.85
C GLU A 308 -7.28 5.39 16.35
N LEU A 309 -6.45 6.40 16.55
CA LEU A 309 -5.13 6.28 17.16
C LEU A 309 -5.12 7.12 18.43
N LEU A 310 -4.59 6.56 19.51
CA LEU A 310 -4.34 7.27 20.75
C LEU A 310 -2.84 7.42 20.93
N PHE A 311 -2.41 8.66 21.02
CA PHE A 311 -1.02 9.01 21.22
C PHE A 311 -0.82 9.62 22.59
N ARG A 312 0.27 9.25 23.24
CA ARG A 312 0.76 9.98 24.41
C ARG A 312 1.41 11.28 23.94
N LYS A 313 1.23 12.34 24.71
CA LYS A 313 1.91 13.62 24.49
C LYS A 313 3.31 13.54 25.10
N ASP A 314 4.29 13.92 24.30
CA ASP A 314 5.60 14.27 24.80
C ASP A 314 5.66 15.78 25.04
N LYS A 315 5.99 16.19 26.27
CA LYS A 315 6.05 17.59 26.67
C LYS A 315 7.11 18.38 25.88
N ALA A 316 8.13 17.72 25.35
CA ALA A 316 9.20 18.38 24.61
C ALA A 316 8.84 18.68 23.15
N THR A 317 7.97 17.87 22.54
CA THR A 317 7.73 17.90 21.09
C THR A 317 6.29 18.18 20.68
N PHE A 318 5.32 17.93 21.57
CA PHE A 318 3.90 18.05 21.23
C PHE A 318 3.46 19.52 21.10
N THR A 319 2.95 19.89 19.93
CA THR A 319 2.31 21.18 19.66
C THR A 319 1.20 21.03 18.62
N PHE A 320 0.23 21.94 18.60
CA PHE A 320 -0.72 22.08 17.47
C PHE A 320 -0.35 23.25 16.56
N GLU A 321 0.72 23.96 16.87
CA GLU A 321 1.22 25.06 16.07
C GLU A 321 1.77 24.55 14.74
N GLU A 322 1.65 25.40 13.71
CA GLU A 322 2.22 25.17 12.37
C GLU A 322 1.84 23.83 11.73
N GLY A 323 0.72 23.22 12.17
CA GLY A 323 0.23 21.98 11.60
C GLY A 323 1.01 20.73 12.03
N TRP A 324 1.76 20.78 13.13
CA TRP A 324 2.56 19.64 13.63
C TRP A 324 1.76 18.35 13.80
N ALA A 325 0.49 18.44 14.23
CA ALA A 325 -0.37 17.28 14.50
C ALA A 325 -0.86 16.53 13.23
N PHE A 326 -0.48 17.03 12.05
CA PHE A 326 -0.79 16.40 10.77
C PHE A 326 0.44 15.64 10.24
N PRO A 327 0.23 14.51 9.56
CA PRO A 327 1.34 13.69 9.07
C PRO A 327 2.19 14.41 8.03
N LYS A 328 3.47 14.07 8.00
CA LYS A 328 4.43 14.58 7.00
C LYS A 328 4.22 13.93 5.64
N SER A 329 3.93 12.63 5.64
CA SER A 329 3.63 11.86 4.42
C SER A 329 2.68 10.71 4.75
N ILE A 330 1.89 10.32 3.74
CA ILE A 330 0.99 9.16 3.80
C ILE A 330 1.18 8.36 2.52
N TYR A 331 1.29 7.04 2.67
CA TYR A 331 1.29 6.10 1.55
C TYR A 331 0.14 5.11 1.69
N PHE A 332 -0.61 4.87 0.61
CA PHE A 332 -1.65 3.86 0.56
C PHE A 332 -1.23 2.73 -0.38
N ASN A 333 -1.19 1.49 0.11
CA ASN A 333 -0.66 0.32 -0.63
C ASN A 333 0.75 0.53 -1.23
N GLY A 334 1.52 1.42 -0.60
CA GLY A 334 2.86 1.83 -1.02
C GLY A 334 2.92 2.97 -2.04
N ASP A 335 1.80 3.50 -2.51
CA ASP A 335 1.75 4.69 -3.37
C ASP A 335 1.70 5.96 -2.51
N ASN A 336 2.45 6.99 -2.90
CA ASN A 336 2.51 8.25 -2.16
C ASN A 336 1.23 9.07 -2.42
N CYS A 337 0.53 9.46 -1.36
CA CYS A 337 -0.68 10.27 -1.48
C CYS A 337 -0.37 11.75 -1.58
N VAL A 338 -1.15 12.47 -2.39
CA VAL A 338 -1.02 13.93 -2.51
C VAL A 338 -1.47 14.59 -1.20
N MET A 339 -0.53 15.25 -0.54
CA MET A 339 -0.76 16.01 0.69
C MET A 339 -1.25 17.43 0.34
N PRO A 340 -2.18 18.01 1.12
CA PRO A 340 -2.45 19.45 1.08
C PRO A 340 -1.18 20.25 1.37
N THR A 341 -1.12 21.50 0.92
CA THR A 341 0.01 22.37 1.24
C THR A 341 -0.02 22.79 2.73
N PRO A 342 1.12 22.87 3.43
CA PRO A 342 1.13 23.15 4.87
C PRO A 342 0.43 24.46 5.29
N ASN A 343 0.45 25.48 4.43
CA ASN A 343 -0.19 26.77 4.66
C ASN A 343 -1.72 26.71 4.78
N VAL A 344 -2.36 25.63 4.30
CA VAL A 344 -3.81 25.46 4.41
C VAL A 344 -4.21 24.53 5.55
N TYR A 345 -3.26 24.00 6.33
CA TYR A 345 -3.58 23.08 7.41
C TYR A 345 -4.51 23.72 8.45
N PRO A 346 -5.41 22.96 9.10
CA PRO A 346 -6.27 23.49 10.15
C PRO A 346 -5.44 24.06 11.30
N GLY A 347 -5.25 25.38 11.28
CA GLY A 347 -4.57 26.12 12.33
C GLY A 347 -5.44 26.25 13.57
N LEU A 348 -4.80 26.43 14.73
CA LEU A 348 -5.51 26.87 15.93
C LEU A 348 -6.21 28.19 15.62
N PRO A 349 -7.45 28.40 16.10
CA PRO A 349 -8.09 29.68 15.96
C PRO A 349 -7.19 30.74 16.59
N ASN A 350 -6.78 31.75 15.81
CA ASN A 350 -6.11 32.94 16.31
C ASN A 350 -7.11 33.70 17.17
N ALA A 351 -7.29 33.27 18.41
CA ALA A 351 -8.11 33.97 19.38
C ALA A 351 -7.34 35.21 19.86
N SER A 352 -7.29 36.24 19.03
CA SER A 352 -7.58 37.56 19.57
C SER A 352 -9.11 37.60 19.66
N SER A 353 -9.65 37.20 20.81
CA SER A 353 -10.97 37.71 21.15
C SER A 353 -10.79 39.21 21.32
N HIS A 354 -10.94 39.98 20.25
CA HIS A 354 -11.46 41.32 20.41
C HIS A 354 -12.87 41.10 20.95
N GLN A 355 -12.97 40.92 22.27
CA GLN A 355 -14.15 41.36 22.96
C GLN A 355 -14.25 42.83 22.54
N LEU A 356 -15.15 43.12 21.62
CA LEU A 356 -15.68 44.46 21.43
C LEU A 356 -16.31 44.78 22.78
N THR A 357 -15.48 45.25 23.71
CA THR A 357 -15.93 46.02 24.85
C THR A 357 -16.65 47.19 24.21
N SER A 358 -17.97 47.05 24.12
CA SER A 358 -18.81 48.09 23.57
C SER A 358 -18.51 49.35 24.36
N ALA A 359 -17.87 50.34 23.71
CA ALA A 359 -17.60 51.63 24.33
C ALA A 359 -18.89 52.25 24.89
N LEU A 360 -20.03 51.92 24.27
CA LEU A 360 -21.37 52.27 24.74
C LEU A 360 -21.70 51.65 26.11
N GLY A 361 -21.34 50.38 26.33
CA GLY A 361 -21.54 49.69 27.61
C GLY A 361 -20.73 50.32 28.74
N LEU A 362 -19.45 50.66 28.46
CA LEU A 362 -18.59 51.37 29.40
C LEU A 362 -19.14 52.78 29.71
N LEU A 363 -19.60 53.52 28.70
CA LEU A 363 -20.18 54.85 28.87
C LEU A 363 -21.46 54.81 29.72
N VAL A 364 -22.34 53.84 29.50
CA VAL A 364 -23.58 53.66 30.26
C VAL A 364 -23.27 53.30 31.72
N THR A 365 -22.29 52.44 31.97
CA THR A 365 -21.88 52.12 33.36
C THR A 365 -21.26 53.33 34.06
N LEU A 366 -20.50 54.16 33.36
CA LEU A 366 -19.87 55.35 33.92
C LEU A 366 -20.90 56.45 34.23
N LEU A 367 -21.88 56.64 33.34
CA LEU A 367 -23.00 57.58 33.54
C LEU A 367 -23.91 57.12 34.68
N ALA A 368 -24.17 55.82 34.81
CA ALA A 368 -24.95 55.28 35.93
C ALA A 368 -24.22 55.47 37.27
N ALA A 369 -22.90 55.25 37.32
CA ALA A 369 -22.09 55.49 38.51
C ALA A 369 -22.05 56.98 38.91
N MET A 370 -21.91 57.88 37.93
CA MET A 370 -21.98 59.33 38.17
C MET A 370 -23.36 59.76 38.69
N ALA A 371 -24.45 59.26 38.10
CA ALA A 371 -25.80 59.56 38.56
C ALA A 371 -26.06 59.09 40.01
N LEU A 372 -25.51 57.93 40.40
CA LEU A 372 -25.57 57.44 41.78
C LEU A 372 -24.75 58.30 42.76
N LEU A 373 -23.59 58.80 42.33
CA LEU A 373 -22.74 59.68 43.15
C LEU A 373 -23.36 61.07 43.35
N PHE A 374 -24.01 61.63 42.32
CA PHE A 374 -24.70 62.93 42.43
C PHE A 374 -26.10 62.84 43.05
N GLY A 375 -26.72 61.66 43.10
CA GLY A 375 -27.99 61.44 43.79
C GLY A 375 -27.87 61.21 45.30
N HIS A 376 -26.66 61.17 45.86
CA HIS A 376 -26.37 60.98 47.28
C HIS A 376 -25.53 62.12 47.89
N ALA A 377 -25.45 63.27 47.19
CA ALA A 377 -24.80 64.49 47.67
C ALA A 377 -25.84 65.52 48.14
#